data_AF-A0AAQ3WPR5-F1
#
_entry.id   AF-A0AAQ3WPR5-F1
#
_cell.length_a   1.000
_cell.length_b   1.000
_cell.length_c   1.000
_cell.angle_alpha   90.00
_cell.angle_beta   90.00
_cell.angle_gamma   90.00
#
_symmetry.space_group_name_H-M   'P 1'
#
loop_
_entity.id
_entity.type
_entity.pdbx_description
1 polymer ?
#
loop_
_entity_poly.entity_id
_entity_poly.type
_entity_poly.pdbx_seq_one_letter_code
_entity_poly.pdbx_strand_id
1 'polypeptide(L)'
;MAEERVWMASYHLEDVTQLWYIQLQEDEGTPTWAHFKDRLTLRFGPPLRSAPLFELTECRRTGTVEEYSNRFQGLLPRAGRLAEAQRVQLFTGGLLPPLSHAVRIHNPETLAAAMSLAR
;
A
#
# COMPACT_ATOMS: atom_id res chain seq x y z
N MET A 1 5.98 -24.96 14.73
CA MET A 1 5.38 -23.72 15.31
C MET A 1 6.01 -22.42 14.78
N ALA A 2 7.29 -22.09 15.02
CA ALA A 2 7.91 -20.86 14.49
C ALA A 2 8.64 -21.06 13.15
N GLU A 3 9.42 -22.14 13.01
CA GLU A 3 10.12 -22.52 11.77
C GLU A 3 9.14 -22.82 10.62
N GLU A 4 8.01 -23.45 10.95
CA GLU A 4 6.92 -23.73 10.01
C GLU A 4 6.33 -22.45 9.37
N ARG A 5 6.31 -21.33 10.12
CA ARG A 5 5.83 -20.04 9.59
C ARG A 5 6.82 -19.44 8.60
N VAL A 6 8.12 -19.58 8.86
CA VAL A 6 9.17 -19.13 7.95
C VAL A 6 9.13 -19.96 6.67
N TRP A 7 8.98 -21.28 6.80
CA TRP A 7 8.83 -22.17 5.66
C TRP A 7 7.60 -21.84 4.81
N MET A 8 6.42 -21.69 5.44
CA MET A 8 5.20 -21.29 4.72
C MET A 8 5.36 -19.92 4.03
N ALA A 9 5.96 -18.93 4.71
CA ALA A 9 6.18 -17.62 4.11
C ALA A 9 7.17 -17.68 2.93
N SER A 10 8.22 -18.50 3.04
CA SER A 10 9.23 -18.67 2.00
C SER A 10 8.67 -19.26 0.71
N TYR A 11 7.64 -20.12 0.81
CA TYR A 11 6.95 -20.70 -0.34
C TYR A 11 6.24 -19.66 -1.21
N HIS A 12 5.88 -18.51 -0.63
CA HIS A 12 5.21 -17.42 -1.32
C HIS A 12 6.17 -16.29 -1.76
N LEU A 13 7.49 -16.47 -1.59
CA LEU A 13 8.47 -15.53 -2.10
C LEU A 13 8.73 -15.82 -3.57
N GLU A 14 8.62 -14.78 -4.40
CA GLU A 14 8.86 -14.86 -5.84
C GLU A 14 10.03 -13.96 -6.25
N ASP A 15 10.63 -14.27 -7.40
CA ASP A 15 11.71 -13.50 -8.04
C ASP A 15 12.87 -13.16 -7.09
N VAL A 16 13.20 -11.86 -7.00
CA VAL A 16 14.29 -11.31 -6.19
C VAL A 16 14.12 -11.62 -4.70
N THR A 17 12.89 -11.77 -4.23
CA THR A 17 12.57 -12.08 -2.83
C THR A 17 12.93 -13.53 -2.50
N GLN A 18 12.75 -14.45 -3.45
CA GLN A 18 13.14 -15.85 -3.30
C GLN A 18 14.66 -16.02 -3.29
N LEU A 19 15.36 -15.40 -4.24
CA LEU A 19 16.82 -15.44 -4.31
C LEU A 19 17.47 -14.88 -3.05
N TRP A 20 16.91 -13.79 -2.52
CA TRP A 20 17.36 -13.21 -1.25
C TRP A 20 17.19 -14.18 -0.07
N TYR A 21 16.06 -14.89 0.01
CA TYR A 21 15.84 -15.85 1.09
C TYR A 21 16.78 -17.04 1.03
N ILE A 22 17.10 -17.54 -0.17
CA ILE A 22 18.10 -18.60 -0.36
C ILE A 22 19.46 -18.16 0.19
N GLN A 23 19.91 -16.94 -0.16
CA GLN A 23 21.17 -16.39 0.37
C GLN A 23 21.15 -16.25 1.88
N LEU A 24 20.04 -15.76 2.45
CA LEU A 24 19.88 -15.65 3.91
C LEU A 24 20.00 -17.01 4.61
N GLN A 25 19.46 -18.07 4.01
CA GLN A 25 19.60 -19.42 4.53
C GLN A 25 21.03 -19.97 4.41
N GLU A 26 21.76 -19.64 3.34
CA GLU A 26 23.16 -20.04 3.18
C GLU A 26 24.07 -19.34 4.20
N ASP A 27 23.84 -18.05 4.47
CA ASP A 27 24.68 -17.24 5.36
C ASP A 27 24.41 -17.51 6.85
N GLU A 28 23.13 -17.67 7.24
CA GLU A 28 22.70 -17.62 8.65
C GLU A 28 21.93 -18.89 9.09
N GLY A 29 21.66 -19.83 8.17
CA GLY A 29 20.75 -20.95 8.40
C GLY A 29 19.29 -20.51 8.44
N THR A 30 18.40 -21.36 8.98
CA THR A 30 16.97 -21.01 9.07
C THR A 30 16.75 -19.95 10.16
N PRO A 31 16.33 -18.71 9.81
CA PRO A 31 16.13 -17.66 10.79
C PRO A 31 14.91 -17.94 11.66
N THR A 32 14.90 -17.39 12.88
CA THR A 32 13.66 -17.33 13.68
C THR A 32 12.63 -16.45 12.98
N TRP A 33 11.33 -16.68 13.26
CA TRP A 33 10.26 -15.85 12.67
C TRP A 33 10.43 -14.35 12.93
N ALA A 34 10.92 -13.95 14.11
CA ALA A 34 11.19 -12.55 14.41
C ALA A 34 12.29 -11.99 13.51
N HIS A 35 13.42 -12.70 13.41
CA HIS A 35 14.55 -12.27 12.59
C HIS A 35 14.21 -12.24 11.09
N PHE A 36 13.47 -13.25 10.61
CA PHE A 36 12.97 -13.29 9.23
C PHE A 36 12.15 -12.04 8.89
N LYS A 37 11.18 -11.68 9.75
CA LYS A 37 10.36 -10.48 9.54
C LYS A 37 11.20 -9.20 9.55
N ASP A 38 12.14 -9.08 10.48
CA ASP A 38 12.96 -7.87 10.59
C ASP A 38 13.83 -7.68 9.36
N ARG A 39 14.47 -8.75 8.87
CA ARG A 39 15.28 -8.74 7.65
C ARG A 39 14.45 -8.49 6.39
N LEU A 40 13.28 -9.14 6.28
CA LEU A 40 12.35 -8.94 5.17
C LEU A 40 11.84 -7.50 5.13
N THR A 41 11.47 -6.94 6.29
CA THR A 41 11.04 -5.54 6.42
C THR A 41 12.19 -4.57 6.13
N LEU A 42 13.42 -4.89 6.53
CA LEU A 42 14.58 -4.04 6.26
C LEU A 42 14.90 -3.92 4.76
N ARG A 43 14.75 -5.02 4.01
CA ARG A 43 15.09 -5.06 2.58
C ARG A 43 13.93 -4.67 1.66
N PHE A 44 12.72 -5.11 1.97
CA PHE A 44 11.54 -4.97 1.11
C PHE A 44 10.39 -4.21 1.77
N GLY A 45 10.51 -3.90 3.06
CA GLY A 45 9.54 -3.07 3.74
C GLY A 45 9.59 -1.63 3.26
N PRO A 46 8.53 -0.85 3.53
CA PRO A 46 8.52 0.56 3.22
C PRO A 46 9.70 1.27 3.94
N PRO A 47 10.26 2.34 3.36
CA PRO A 47 11.38 3.06 3.95
C PRO A 47 11.14 3.40 5.42
N LEU A 48 12.19 3.41 6.24
CA LEU A 48 12.13 3.75 7.68
C LEU A 48 11.46 5.11 7.97
N ARG A 49 11.39 6.00 6.97
CA ARG A 49 10.71 7.30 7.02
C ARG A 49 9.44 7.37 6.18
N SER A 50 8.81 6.23 5.90
CA SER A 50 7.52 6.22 5.23
C SER A 50 6.52 6.97 6.11
N ALA A 51 5.94 8.02 5.54
CA ALA A 51 4.85 8.78 6.15
C ALA A 51 3.59 8.52 5.32
N PRO A 52 3.00 7.31 5.38
CA PRO A 52 2.00 6.89 4.42
C PRO A 52 0.72 7.74 4.44
N LEU A 53 0.35 8.32 5.59
CA LEU A 53 -0.71 9.33 5.64
C LEU A 53 -0.33 10.60 4.89
N PHE A 54 0.92 11.07 5.00
CA PHE A 54 1.42 12.21 4.27
C PHE A 54 1.48 11.92 2.76
N GLU A 55 1.96 10.74 2.36
CA GLU A 55 1.97 10.28 0.97
C GLU A 55 0.54 10.23 0.39
N LEU A 56 -0.45 9.81 1.18
CA LEU A 56 -1.86 9.85 0.79
C LEU A 56 -2.39 11.28 0.65
N THR A 57 -2.04 12.17 1.58
CA THR A 57 -2.45 13.59 1.49
C THR A 57 -1.81 14.30 0.32
N GLU A 58 -0.67 13.84 -0.19
CA GLU A 58 0.02 14.40 -1.36
C GLU A 58 -0.30 13.67 -2.67
N CYS A 59 -1.08 12.58 -2.61
CA CYS A 59 -1.50 11.86 -3.81
C CYS A 59 -2.48 12.73 -4.62
N ARG A 60 -1.98 13.36 -5.69
CA ARG A 60 -2.75 14.20 -6.64
C ARG A 60 -2.81 13.57 -8.01
N ARG A 61 -3.95 13.65 -8.70
CA ARG A 61 -4.09 13.18 -10.08
C ARG A 61 -3.15 13.96 -11.01
N THR A 62 -2.20 13.26 -11.62
CA THR A 62 -1.22 13.80 -12.59
C THR A 62 -1.47 13.33 -14.02
N GLY A 63 -2.15 12.20 -14.18
CA GLY A 63 -2.47 11.59 -15.47
C GLY A 63 -3.94 11.17 -15.52
N THR A 64 -4.19 9.92 -15.89
CA THR A 64 -5.55 9.40 -15.96
C THR A 64 -6.16 9.22 -14.57
N VAL A 65 -7.49 9.17 -14.51
CA VAL A 65 -8.20 8.88 -13.25
C VAL A 65 -7.92 7.46 -12.78
N GLU A 66 -7.72 6.52 -13.71
CA GLU A 66 -7.40 5.13 -13.41
C GLU A 66 -6.00 4.98 -12.78
N GLU A 67 -4.99 5.64 -13.35
CA GLU A 67 -3.63 5.68 -12.76
C GLU A 67 -3.65 6.28 -11.35
N TYR A 68 -4.39 7.38 -11.17
CA TYR A 68 -4.54 8.01 -9.86
C TYR A 68 -5.25 7.08 -8.86
N SER A 69 -6.33 6.44 -9.29
CA SER A 69 -7.12 5.51 -8.49
C SER A 69 -6.28 4.33 -8.01
N ASN A 70 -5.52 3.71 -8.92
CA ASN A 70 -4.62 2.62 -8.61
C ASN A 70 -3.54 3.05 -7.60
N ARG A 71 -2.94 4.23 -7.80
CA ARG A 71 -1.93 4.77 -6.87
C ARG A 71 -2.51 5.07 -5.49
N PHE A 72 -3.69 5.68 -5.41
CA PHE A 72 -4.37 5.96 -4.16
C PHE A 72 -4.71 4.67 -3.40
N GLN A 73 -5.24 3.66 -4.09
CA GLN A 73 -5.55 2.36 -3.50
C GLN A 73 -4.29 1.62 -3.03
N GLY A 74 -3.17 1.73 -3.73
CA GLY A 74 -1.89 1.15 -3.29
C GLY A 74 -1.33 1.78 -1.99
N LEU A 75 -1.67 3.04 -1.72
CA LEU A 75 -1.24 3.74 -0.49
C LEU A 75 -2.17 3.52 0.70
N LEU A 76 -3.46 3.22 0.46
CA LEU A 76 -4.46 3.01 1.52
C LEU A 76 -4.06 1.96 2.57
N PRO A 77 -3.58 0.76 2.22
CA PRO A 77 -3.15 -0.24 3.20
C PRO A 77 -2.02 0.25 4.10
N ARG A 78 -1.17 1.17 3.59
CA ARG A 78 0.01 1.69 4.32
C ARG A 78 -0.38 2.75 5.35
N ALA A 79 -1.45 3.50 5.14
CA ALA A 79 -1.88 4.57 6.05
C ALA A 79 -2.58 4.08 7.34
N GLY A 80 -2.89 2.79 7.42
CA GLY A 80 -3.61 2.23 8.56
C GLY A 80 -5.13 2.46 8.48
N ARG A 81 -5.80 2.47 9.65
CA ARG A 81 -7.26 2.53 9.73
C ARG A 81 -7.76 3.96 9.49
N LEU A 82 -8.37 4.17 8.33
CA LEU A 82 -9.11 5.39 7.98
C LEU A 82 -10.60 5.10 7.89
N ALA A 83 -11.43 5.99 8.42
CA ALA A 83 -12.87 5.95 8.24
C ALA A 83 -13.23 6.19 6.77
N GLU A 84 -14.36 5.63 6.31
CA GLU A 84 -14.76 5.72 4.90
C GLU A 84 -14.89 7.18 4.42
N ALA A 85 -15.50 8.04 5.24
CA ALA A 85 -15.59 9.47 4.95
C ALA A 85 -14.22 10.15 4.75
N GLN A 86 -13.20 9.75 5.53
CA GLN A 86 -11.84 10.29 5.37
C GLN A 86 -11.22 9.83 4.05
N ARG A 87 -11.45 8.57 3.65
CA ARG A 87 -10.97 8.05 2.36
C ARG A 87 -11.58 8.79 1.19
N VAL A 88 -12.89 9.04 1.24
CA VAL A 88 -13.61 9.83 0.24
C VAL A 88 -13.03 11.25 0.17
N GLN A 89 -12.90 11.93 1.30
CA GLN A 89 -12.36 13.31 1.33
C GLN A 89 -10.95 13.40 0.76
N LEU A 90 -10.06 12.46 1.13
CA LEU A 90 -8.69 12.39 0.63
C LEU A 90 -8.65 12.13 -0.89
N PHE A 91 -9.45 11.17 -1.37
CA PHE A 91 -9.54 10.84 -2.78
C PHE A 91 -10.08 12.01 -3.60
N THR A 92 -11.22 12.57 -3.19
CA THR A 92 -11.84 13.70 -3.89
C THR A 92 -10.97 14.94 -3.87
N GLY A 93 -10.24 15.20 -2.77
CA GLY A 93 -9.25 16.27 -2.70
C GLY A 93 -8.08 16.08 -3.67
N GLY A 94 -7.66 14.83 -3.91
CA GLY A 94 -6.58 14.50 -4.81
C GLY A 94 -6.93 14.54 -6.31
N LEU A 95 -8.20 14.50 -6.68
CA LEU A 95 -8.65 14.57 -8.09
C LEU A 95 -8.35 15.90 -8.78
N LEU A 96 -8.19 16.98 -7.99
CA LEU A 96 -8.06 18.38 -8.41
C LEU A 96 -9.28 18.91 -9.20
N PRO A 97 -9.52 20.23 -9.25
CA PRO A 97 -10.54 20.80 -10.13
C PRO A 97 -10.23 20.53 -11.62
N PRO A 98 -11.26 20.41 -12.49
CA PRO A 98 -12.69 20.49 -12.19
C PRO A 98 -13.31 19.19 -11.67
N LEU A 99 -12.60 18.05 -11.80
CA LEU A 99 -13.14 16.73 -11.47
C LEU A 99 -13.56 16.60 -10.00
N SER A 100 -12.74 17.12 -9.09
CA SER A 100 -13.05 17.15 -7.66
C SER A 100 -14.39 17.85 -7.36
N HIS A 101 -14.74 18.90 -8.10
CA HIS A 101 -16.02 19.60 -7.94
C HIS A 101 -17.18 18.74 -8.44
N ALA A 102 -17.04 18.12 -9.61
CA ALA A 102 -18.06 17.23 -10.16
C ALA A 102 -18.38 16.09 -9.17
N VAL A 103 -17.35 15.44 -8.61
CA VAL A 103 -17.53 14.37 -7.63
C VAL A 103 -18.16 14.88 -6.32
N ARG A 104 -17.77 16.07 -5.84
CA ARG A 104 -18.34 16.65 -4.60
C ARG A 104 -19.83 16.94 -4.71
N ILE A 105 -20.32 17.35 -5.89
CA ILE A 105 -21.75 17.64 -6.12
C ILE A 105 -22.62 16.41 -5.84
N HIS A 106 -22.10 15.22 -6.16
CA HIS A 106 -22.80 13.96 -5.95
C HIS A 106 -22.66 13.39 -4.53
N ASN A 107 -21.87 14.04 -3.66
CA ASN A 107 -21.66 13.67 -2.25
C ASN A 107 -21.54 12.14 -2.00
N PRO A 108 -20.54 11.46 -2.58
CA PRO A 108 -20.41 10.02 -2.44
C PRO A 108 -20.15 9.60 -0.99
N GLU A 109 -20.85 8.57 -0.53
CA GLU A 109 -20.68 8.02 0.82
C GLU A 109 -19.56 6.98 0.92
N THR A 110 -19.11 6.45 -0.23
CA THR A 110 -18.08 5.42 -0.30
C THR A 110 -16.98 5.80 -1.28
N LEU A 111 -15.76 5.30 -1.03
CA LEU A 111 -14.62 5.47 -1.92
C LEU A 111 -14.91 4.89 -3.31
N ALA A 112 -15.59 3.72 -3.36
CA ALA A 112 -15.98 3.09 -4.62
C ALA A 112 -16.92 3.99 -5.45
N ALA A 113 -17.90 4.64 -4.81
CA ALA A 113 -18.78 5.59 -5.48
C ALA A 113 -18.00 6.82 -5.97
N ALA A 114 -17.09 7.36 -5.14
CA ALA A 114 -16.25 8.48 -5.53
C ALA A 114 -15.34 8.16 -6.74
N MET A 115 -14.77 6.95 -6.78
CA MET A 115 -13.97 6.46 -7.92
C MET A 115 -14.81 6.26 -9.17
N SER A 116 -16.03 5.72 -9.04
CA SER A 116 -16.95 5.54 -10.16
C SER A 116 -17.39 6.86 -10.77
N LEU A 117 -17.62 7.89 -9.95
CA LEU A 117 -18.01 9.23 -10.41
C LEU A 117 -16.85 9.98 -11.06
N ALA A 118 -15.61 9.60 -10.76
CA ALA A 118 -14.42 10.22 -11.33
C ALA A 118 -14.04 9.64 -12.70
N ARG A 119 -14.52 8.43 -13.06
CA ARG A 119 -14.14 7.73 -14.28
C ARG A 119 -14.73 8.37 -15.54
#